data_AF-A0A1Q7N0H9-F1
#
_entry.id   AF-A0A1Q7N0H9-F1
#
_cell.length_a   1.000
_cell.length_b   1.000
_cell.length_c   1.000
_cell.angle_alpha   90.00
_cell.angle_beta   90.00
_cell.angle_gamma   90.00
#
_symmetry.space_group_name_H-M   'P 1'
#
loop_
_entity.id
_entity.type
_entity.pdbx_description
1 polymer ?
#
loop_
_entity_poly.entity_id
_entity_poly.type
_entity_poly.pdbx_seq_one_letter_code
_entity_poly.pdbx_strand_id
1 'polypeptide(L)'
;MLIDTSLVVALLASSPLAARPLVTAPPVTVTVIVASDISPTLVTRVLAEAGDIWRTAGVAIVWRVESTISPSTLRVVIGHWTGLIVHDDAALPLGWILFDDSGAPRPEVYVSYANARALMDQARGSIALSERMPRAERDTLLGRAMGRALAHEMGHYLLASKAHSVGGLMRARLTATEFFALDRSPFDLDSQQRAAIAGRLTPPAAVAALQPSVHSRQSIVDGIR
;
A
#
# COMPACT_ATOMS: atom_id res chain seq x y z
N MET A 1 -44.70 55.12 33.66
CA MET A 1 -44.86 54.61 32.29
C MET A 1 -43.56 53.87 31.95
N LEU A 2 -43.53 52.57 32.23
CA LEU A 2 -42.35 51.71 32.05
C LEU A 2 -42.44 51.02 30.70
N ILE A 3 -41.33 50.98 29.97
CA ILE A 3 -41.22 50.47 28.59
C ILE A 3 -40.76 49.01 28.69
N ASP A 4 -41.62 48.07 28.29
CA ASP A 4 -41.28 46.65 28.18
C ASP A 4 -40.31 46.43 27.01
N THR A 5 -39.14 45.85 27.29
CA THR A 5 -38.22 45.38 26.25
C THR A 5 -38.09 43.87 26.39
N SER A 6 -38.80 43.12 25.54
CA SER A 6 -38.69 41.67 25.44
C SER A 6 -37.39 41.26 24.75
N LEU A 7 -36.58 40.47 25.44
CA LEU A 7 -35.36 39.84 24.92
C LEU A 7 -35.72 38.44 24.38
N VAL A 8 -35.62 38.25 23.06
CA VAL A 8 -35.73 36.92 22.42
C VAL A 8 -34.34 36.28 22.40
N VAL A 9 -34.15 35.22 23.19
CA VAL A 9 -32.93 34.40 23.17
C VAL A 9 -33.09 33.34 22.08
N ALA A 10 -32.33 33.45 21.00
CA ALA A 10 -32.23 32.42 19.97
C ALA A 10 -31.36 31.27 20.49
N LEU A 11 -31.96 30.09 20.74
CA LEU A 11 -31.21 28.87 21.00
C LEU A 11 -30.54 28.39 19.70
N LEU A 12 -29.21 28.55 19.62
CA LEU A 12 -28.39 27.86 18.63
C LEU A 12 -28.31 26.37 19.00
N ALA A 13 -29.08 25.54 18.29
CA ALA A 13 -28.98 24.09 18.39
C ALA A 13 -27.60 23.64 17.87
N SER A 14 -26.66 23.43 18.79
CA SER A 14 -25.37 22.80 18.48
C SER A 14 -25.63 21.33 18.20
N SER A 15 -25.65 20.96 16.91
CA SER A 15 -25.69 19.55 16.53
C SER A 15 -24.36 18.90 16.94
N PRO A 16 -24.37 17.82 17.73
CA PRO A 16 -23.13 17.10 18.01
C PRO A 16 -22.61 16.55 16.69
N LEU A 17 -21.37 16.91 16.34
CA LEU A 17 -20.64 16.27 15.26
C LEU A 17 -20.53 14.79 15.65
N ALA A 18 -21.41 13.94 15.13
CA ALA A 18 -21.34 12.51 15.36
C ALA A 18 -19.96 12.06 14.88
N ALA A 19 -19.11 11.63 15.81
CA ALA A 19 -17.82 11.05 15.48
C ALA A 19 -18.08 9.89 14.52
N ARG A 20 -17.68 10.04 13.25
CA ARG A 20 -17.75 8.94 12.27
C ARG A 20 -16.95 7.80 12.87
N PRO A 21 -17.52 6.59 13.06
CA PRO A 21 -16.72 5.46 13.49
C PRO A 21 -15.58 5.29 12.50
N LEU A 22 -14.34 5.20 13.02
CA LEU A 22 -13.18 4.87 12.22
C LEU A 22 -13.38 3.43 11.73
N VAL A 23 -13.99 3.24 10.56
CA VAL A 23 -14.01 1.95 9.89
C VAL A 23 -12.57 1.66 9.52
N THR A 24 -11.92 0.82 10.32
CA THR A 24 -10.57 0.35 10.03
C THR A 24 -10.69 -0.65 8.90
N ALA A 25 -10.01 -0.37 7.78
CA ALA A 25 -10.00 -1.29 6.65
C ALA A 25 -9.49 -2.68 7.11
N PRO A 26 -10.08 -3.78 6.60
CA PRO A 26 -9.60 -5.12 6.91
C PRO A 26 -8.13 -5.27 6.47
N PRO A 27 -7.32 -6.06 7.19
CA PRO A 27 -5.93 -6.27 6.83
C PRO A 27 -5.82 -7.01 5.50
N VAL A 28 -4.80 -6.66 4.71
CA VAL A 28 -4.44 -7.36 3.48
C VAL A 28 -3.64 -8.61 3.85
N THR A 29 -4.13 -9.79 3.50
CA THR A 29 -3.39 -11.04 3.74
C THR A 29 -2.53 -11.37 2.52
N VAL A 30 -1.23 -11.55 2.75
CA VAL A 30 -0.25 -11.83 1.70
C VAL A 30 0.45 -13.15 1.97
N THR A 31 0.35 -14.10 1.04
CA THR A 31 1.18 -15.32 1.06
C THR A 31 2.52 -15.03 0.40
N VAL A 32 3.63 -15.38 1.06
CA VAL A 32 4.99 -15.13 0.59
C VAL A 32 5.70 -16.46 0.32
N ILE A 33 6.15 -16.64 -0.92
CA ILE A 33 6.96 -17.77 -1.36
C ILE A 33 8.37 -17.25 -1.62
N VAL A 34 9.39 -17.94 -1.09
CA VAL A 34 10.79 -17.48 -1.15
C VAL A 34 11.67 -18.58 -1.73
N ALA A 35 12.61 -18.22 -2.61
CA ALA A 35 13.68 -19.13 -3.03
C ALA A 35 14.51 -19.60 -1.83
N SER A 36 14.84 -20.89 -1.77
CA SER A 36 15.36 -21.57 -0.59
C SER A 36 16.72 -21.06 -0.10
N ASP A 37 17.50 -20.41 -0.97
CA ASP A 37 18.84 -19.90 -0.70
C ASP A 37 18.84 -18.43 -0.22
N ILE A 38 17.68 -17.76 -0.22
CA ILE A 38 17.55 -16.40 0.28
C ILE A 38 17.48 -16.42 1.82
N SER A 39 18.37 -15.65 2.46
CA SER A 39 18.47 -15.50 3.91
C SER A 39 17.10 -15.18 4.56
N PRO A 40 16.65 -15.94 5.57
CA PRO A 40 15.43 -15.59 6.31
C PRO A 40 15.49 -14.20 6.96
N THR A 41 16.68 -13.78 7.41
CA THR A 41 16.90 -12.43 7.96
C THR A 41 16.64 -11.35 6.91
N LEU A 42 17.06 -11.58 5.66
CA LEU A 42 16.74 -10.66 4.57
C LEU A 42 15.24 -10.63 4.32
N VAL A 43 14.56 -11.78 4.23
CA VAL A 43 13.10 -11.85 4.03
C VAL A 43 12.37 -11.05 5.11
N THR A 44 12.71 -11.24 6.39
CA THR A 44 12.12 -10.46 7.49
C THR A 44 12.28 -8.96 7.27
N ARG A 45 13.44 -8.50 6.79
CA ARG A 45 13.71 -7.07 6.54
C ARG A 45 12.93 -6.54 5.34
N VAL A 46 12.78 -7.33 4.27
CA VAL A 46 11.95 -6.97 3.11
C VAL A 46 10.50 -6.76 3.52
N LEU A 47 9.93 -7.73 4.25
CA LEU A 47 8.54 -7.68 4.68
C LEU A 47 8.30 -6.58 5.73
N ALA A 48 9.26 -6.35 6.63
CA ALA A 48 9.18 -5.28 7.61
C ALA A 48 9.22 -3.90 6.94
N GLU A 49 10.12 -3.67 5.99
CA GLU A 49 10.20 -2.39 5.28
C GLU A 49 8.91 -2.11 4.48
N ALA A 50 8.41 -3.09 3.72
CA ALA A 50 7.16 -2.94 2.99
C ALA A 50 5.98 -2.71 3.95
N GLY A 51 5.91 -3.47 5.04
CA GLY A 51 4.91 -3.34 6.08
C GLY A 51 4.92 -1.97 6.76
N ASP A 52 6.10 -1.41 7.02
CA ASP A 52 6.26 -0.08 7.62
C ASP A 52 5.72 1.02 6.70
N ILE A 53 5.99 0.96 5.39
CA ILE A 53 5.47 1.90 4.39
C ILE A 53 3.94 1.85 4.35
N TRP A 54 3.35 0.65 4.33
CA TRP A 54 1.89 0.51 4.28
C TRP A 54 1.22 0.90 5.59
N ARG A 55 1.89 0.67 6.72
CA ARG A 55 1.40 1.06 8.05
C ARG A 55 1.30 2.58 8.20
N THR A 56 2.22 3.37 7.64
CA THR A 56 2.08 4.85 7.64
C THR A 56 0.90 5.31 6.80
N ALA A 57 0.47 4.50 5.83
CA ALA A 57 -0.72 4.74 5.03
C ALA A 57 -2.03 4.18 5.63
N GLY A 58 -1.98 3.60 6.84
CA GLY A 58 -3.14 3.02 7.52
C GLY A 58 -3.57 1.65 6.99
N VAL A 59 -2.73 0.97 6.21
CA VAL A 59 -2.98 -0.38 5.69
C VAL A 59 -2.20 -1.39 6.51
N ALA A 60 -2.90 -2.29 7.19
CA ALA A 60 -2.29 -3.41 7.89
C ALA A 60 -2.06 -4.58 6.93
N ILE A 61 -0.85 -5.15 6.95
CA ILE A 61 -0.51 -6.35 6.17
C ILE A 61 -0.27 -7.52 7.11
N VAL A 62 -0.90 -8.65 6.80
CA VAL A 62 -0.68 -9.93 7.47
C VAL A 62 0.11 -10.83 6.52
N TRP A 63 1.40 -11.00 6.83
CA TRP A 63 2.30 -11.85 6.07
C TRP A 63 2.17 -13.32 6.47
N ARG A 64 2.03 -14.21 5.49
CA ARG A 64 2.09 -15.66 5.67
C ARG A 64 3.19 -16.23 4.81
N VAL A 65 4.35 -16.49 5.42
CA VAL A 65 5.49 -17.10 4.72
C VAL A 65 5.27 -18.60 4.72
N GLU A 66 4.97 -19.17 3.55
CA GLU A 66 4.56 -20.57 3.41
C GLU A 66 5.26 -21.21 2.21
N SER A 67 5.52 -22.51 2.30
CA SER A 67 6.01 -23.33 1.18
C SER A 67 4.87 -23.84 0.29
N THR A 68 3.63 -23.75 0.75
CA THR A 68 2.42 -24.23 0.06
C THR A 68 1.45 -23.09 -0.20
N ILE A 69 0.63 -23.23 -1.24
CA ILE A 69 -0.35 -22.20 -1.62
C ILE A 69 -1.56 -22.27 -0.69
N SER A 70 -1.76 -21.22 0.11
CA SER A 70 -2.99 -21.00 0.88
C SER A 70 -3.89 -19.95 0.22
N PRO A 71 -5.22 -19.96 0.48
CA PRO A 71 -6.10 -18.88 0.05
C PRO A 71 -5.65 -17.55 0.65
N SER A 72 -5.22 -16.62 -0.20
CA SER A 72 -4.80 -15.27 0.17
C SER A 72 -5.27 -14.25 -0.86
N THR A 73 -5.36 -12.99 -0.45
CA THR A 73 -5.75 -11.90 -1.36
C THR A 73 -4.64 -11.52 -2.33
N LEU A 74 -3.38 -11.82 -2.00
CA LEU A 74 -2.21 -11.51 -2.81
C LEU A 74 -1.11 -12.53 -2.54
N ARG A 75 -0.42 -12.96 -3.60
CA ARG A 75 0.81 -13.76 -3.53
C ARG A 75 2.02 -12.87 -3.82
N VAL A 76 3.08 -13.05 -3.06
CA VAL A 76 4.40 -12.45 -3.29
C VAL A 76 5.42 -13.57 -3.47
N VAL A 77 6.19 -13.50 -4.55
CA VAL A 77 7.32 -14.40 -4.80
C VAL A 77 8.60 -13.61 -4.68
N ILE A 78 9.51 -14.03 -3.81
CA ILE A 78 10.86 -13.46 -3.69
C ILE A 78 11.85 -14.48 -4.25
N GLY A 79 12.55 -14.14 -5.33
CA GLY A 79 13.47 -15.07 -5.97
C GLY A 79 14.47 -14.41 -6.91
N HIS A 80 15.13 -15.25 -7.71
CA HIS A 80 16.25 -14.84 -8.56
C HIS A 80 15.88 -14.49 -10.00
N TRP A 81 14.62 -14.70 -10.40
CA TRP A 81 14.21 -14.32 -11.74
C TRP A 81 14.42 -12.82 -11.91
N THR A 82 14.99 -12.42 -13.04
CA THR A 82 15.33 -11.03 -13.35
C THR A 82 14.28 -10.35 -14.23
N GLY A 83 13.19 -11.06 -14.54
CA GLY A 83 12.20 -10.67 -15.53
C GLY A 83 12.62 -11.06 -16.95
N LEU A 84 11.65 -11.04 -17.87
CA LEU A 84 11.94 -10.90 -19.30
C LEU A 84 12.18 -9.40 -19.49
N ILE A 85 13.41 -9.00 -19.79
CA ILE A 85 13.76 -7.59 -19.99
C ILE A 85 12.84 -7.00 -21.05
N VAL A 86 12.01 -6.02 -20.68
CA VAL A 86 11.17 -5.28 -21.63
C VAL A 86 11.35 -3.78 -21.39
N HIS A 87 12.16 -3.20 -22.30
CA HIS A 87 12.33 -1.79 -22.69
C HIS A 87 13.69 -1.11 -22.39
N ASP A 88 14.07 -0.30 -23.39
CA ASP A 88 15.29 0.51 -23.66
C ASP A 88 15.79 1.46 -22.55
N ASP A 89 15.21 1.42 -21.35
CA ASP A 89 15.53 2.34 -20.27
C ASP A 89 16.49 1.70 -19.26
N ALA A 90 17.58 2.40 -18.96
CA ALA A 90 18.69 1.98 -18.10
C ALA A 90 18.34 1.70 -16.60
N ALA A 91 17.05 1.55 -16.25
CA ALA A 91 16.59 1.30 -14.90
C ALA A 91 16.36 -0.20 -14.66
N LEU A 92 17.00 -0.75 -13.63
CA LEU A 92 16.90 -2.17 -13.27
C LEU A 92 15.65 -2.44 -12.41
N PRO A 93 14.64 -3.21 -12.89
CA PRO A 93 13.42 -3.45 -12.13
C PRO A 93 13.68 -4.37 -10.94
N LEU A 94 13.24 -3.97 -9.74
CA LEU A 94 13.38 -4.77 -8.53
C LEU A 94 12.16 -5.65 -8.23
N GLY A 95 11.04 -5.40 -8.89
CA GLY A 95 9.83 -6.20 -8.81
C GLY A 95 8.89 -5.90 -9.97
N TRP A 96 7.82 -6.67 -10.07
CA TRP A 96 6.73 -6.45 -11.04
C TRP A 96 5.45 -7.15 -10.59
N ILE A 97 4.34 -6.65 -11.12
CA ILE A 97 3.01 -7.28 -11.13
C ILE A 97 2.48 -7.31 -12.55
N LEU A 98 1.75 -8.38 -12.89
CA LEU A 98 1.09 -8.49 -14.19
C LEU A 98 -0.35 -8.01 -14.11
N PHE A 99 -0.83 -7.45 -15.21
CA PHE A 99 -2.22 -7.07 -15.40
C PHE A 99 -2.81 -7.91 -16.52
N ASP A 100 -4.08 -8.28 -16.38
CA ASP A 100 -4.82 -8.96 -17.45
C ASP A 100 -5.29 -7.99 -18.54
N ASP A 101 -5.96 -8.53 -19.56
CA ASP A 101 -6.46 -7.79 -20.71
C ASP A 101 -7.55 -6.77 -20.35
N SER A 102 -8.24 -6.96 -19.21
CA SER A 102 -9.21 -5.99 -18.68
C SER A 102 -8.55 -4.81 -17.97
N GLY A 103 -7.23 -4.89 -17.76
CA GLY A 103 -6.48 -3.92 -16.99
C GLY A 103 -6.57 -4.14 -15.48
N ALA A 104 -7.04 -5.30 -15.02
CA ALA A 104 -7.04 -5.66 -13.61
C ALA A 104 -5.69 -6.29 -13.20
N PRO A 105 -5.14 -5.97 -12.01
CA PRO A 105 -3.90 -6.57 -11.56
C PRO A 105 -4.13 -8.04 -11.18
N ARG A 106 -3.27 -8.93 -11.63
CA ARG A 106 -3.24 -10.30 -11.14
C ARG A 106 -2.79 -10.30 -9.67
N PRO A 107 -3.30 -11.21 -8.83
CA PRO A 107 -2.95 -11.26 -7.41
C PRO A 107 -1.58 -11.95 -7.17
N GLU A 108 -0.56 -11.55 -7.93
CA GLU A 108 0.80 -12.06 -7.80
C GLU A 108 1.83 -10.97 -8.12
N VAL A 109 2.69 -10.70 -7.14
CA VAL A 109 3.86 -9.82 -7.25
C VAL A 109 5.12 -10.68 -7.23
N TYR A 110 6.11 -10.32 -8.04
CA TYR A 110 7.46 -10.87 -7.96
C TYR A 110 8.44 -9.79 -7.48
N VAL A 111 9.37 -10.15 -6.60
CA VAL A 111 10.47 -9.31 -6.14
C VAL A 111 11.79 -10.02 -6.44
N SER A 112 12.65 -9.36 -7.22
CA SER A 112 13.89 -9.93 -7.72
C SER A 112 15.06 -9.62 -6.78
N TYR A 113 15.51 -10.66 -6.06
CA TYR A 113 16.74 -10.61 -5.27
C TYR A 113 17.97 -10.39 -6.14
N ALA A 114 18.03 -11.05 -7.31
CA ALA A 114 19.14 -10.94 -8.25
C ALA A 114 19.31 -9.50 -8.76
N ASN A 115 18.20 -8.83 -9.13
CA ASN A 115 18.26 -7.43 -9.56
C ASN A 115 18.62 -6.49 -8.41
N ALA A 116 18.13 -6.73 -7.18
CA ALA A 116 18.51 -5.90 -6.03
C ALA A 116 20.01 -6.01 -5.69
N ARG A 117 20.57 -7.20 -5.83
CA ARG A 117 22.03 -7.46 -5.70
C ARG A 117 22.82 -6.71 -6.77
N ALA A 118 22.41 -6.83 -8.03
CA ALA A 118 23.07 -6.11 -9.13
C ALA A 118 22.99 -4.59 -8.96
N LEU A 119 21.87 -4.05 -8.49
CA LEU A 119 21.74 -2.62 -8.16
C LEU A 119 22.72 -2.19 -7.06
N MET A 120 22.86 -2.99 -6.00
CA MET A 120 23.84 -2.72 -4.94
C MET A 120 25.27 -2.71 -5.49
N ASP A 121 25.63 -3.70 -6.30
CA ASP A 121 26.97 -3.84 -6.88
C ASP A 121 27.30 -2.65 -7.79
N GLN A 122 26.32 -2.20 -8.59
CA GLN A 122 26.43 -0.99 -9.41
C GLN A 122 26.61 0.27 -8.55
N ALA A 123 25.79 0.44 -7.51
CA ALA A 123 25.84 1.61 -6.62
C ALA A 123 27.15 1.72 -5.83
N ARG A 124 27.77 0.58 -5.48
CA ARG A 124 29.08 0.55 -4.81
C ARG A 124 30.26 0.58 -5.78
N GLY A 125 30.02 0.42 -7.08
CA GLY A 125 31.03 0.39 -8.13
C GLY A 125 31.85 -0.90 -8.20
N SER A 126 31.47 -1.95 -7.47
CA SER A 126 32.21 -3.23 -7.43
C SER A 126 31.47 -4.33 -6.65
N ILE A 127 31.35 -5.51 -7.27
CA ILE A 127 30.87 -6.75 -6.63
C ILE A 127 31.76 -7.10 -5.42
N ALA A 128 33.08 -6.97 -5.56
CA ALA A 128 34.02 -7.33 -4.50
C ALA A 128 33.86 -6.46 -3.25
N LEU A 129 33.45 -5.19 -3.40
CA LEU A 129 33.15 -4.32 -2.27
C LEU A 129 31.87 -4.75 -1.55
N SER A 130 30.82 -5.14 -2.30
CA SER A 130 29.58 -5.68 -1.73
C SER A 130 29.77 -7.01 -1.01
N GLU A 131 30.66 -7.87 -1.49
CA GLU A 131 30.96 -9.17 -0.86
C GLU A 131 31.75 -9.04 0.43
N ARG A 132 32.63 -8.03 0.53
CA ARG A 132 33.36 -7.72 1.77
C ARG A 132 32.46 -7.13 2.87
N MET A 133 31.26 -6.69 2.52
CA MET A 133 30.29 -6.17 3.47
C MET A 133 29.86 -7.26 4.46
N PRO A 134 29.77 -6.95 5.76
CA PRO A 134 29.16 -7.84 6.74
C PRO A 134 27.76 -8.27 6.28
N ARG A 135 27.45 -9.56 6.40
CA ARG A 135 26.15 -10.12 5.94
C ARG A 135 24.96 -9.34 6.49
N ALA A 136 25.00 -8.95 7.76
CA ALA A 136 23.93 -8.19 8.41
C ALA A 136 23.72 -6.79 7.81
N GLU A 137 24.80 -6.10 7.43
CA GLU A 137 24.73 -4.79 6.76
C GLU A 137 24.15 -4.95 5.35
N ARG A 138 24.59 -5.98 4.62
CA ARG A 138 24.08 -6.28 3.28
C ARG A 138 22.59 -6.62 3.30
N ASP A 139 22.17 -7.48 4.21
CA ASP A 139 20.75 -7.84 4.38
C ASP A 139 19.91 -6.61 4.80
N THR A 140 20.50 -5.65 5.53
CA THR A 140 19.83 -4.39 5.86
C THR A 140 19.58 -3.53 4.63
N LEU A 141 20.59 -3.35 3.78
CA LEU A 141 20.47 -2.54 2.57
C LEU A 141 19.57 -3.20 1.52
N LEU A 142 19.74 -4.50 1.26
CA LEU A 142 18.88 -5.25 0.36
C LEU A 142 17.43 -5.28 0.87
N GLY A 143 17.24 -5.43 2.19
CA GLY A 143 15.93 -5.39 2.82
C GLY A 143 15.18 -4.09 2.53
N ARG A 144 15.86 -2.94 2.58
CA ARG A 144 15.27 -1.64 2.22
C ARG A 144 14.89 -1.57 0.76
N ALA A 145 15.83 -1.87 -0.14
CA ALA A 145 15.61 -1.75 -1.57
C ALA A 145 14.47 -2.67 -2.06
N MET A 146 14.52 -3.94 -1.68
CA MET A 146 13.50 -4.94 -2.05
C MET A 146 12.17 -4.66 -1.35
N GLY A 147 12.16 -4.19 -0.10
CA GLY A 147 10.93 -3.84 0.62
C GLY A 147 10.21 -2.63 0.03
N ARG A 148 10.96 -1.61 -0.42
CA ARG A 148 10.41 -0.45 -1.15
C ARG A 148 9.85 -0.85 -2.51
N ALA A 149 10.57 -1.70 -3.23
CA ALA A 149 10.07 -2.27 -4.49
C ALA A 149 8.79 -3.08 -4.26
N LEU A 150 8.77 -3.96 -3.25
CA LEU A 150 7.57 -4.71 -2.88
C LEU A 150 6.39 -3.76 -2.54
N ALA A 151 6.63 -2.70 -1.77
CA ALA A 151 5.60 -1.72 -1.45
C ALA A 151 5.05 -1.05 -2.71
N HIS A 152 5.90 -0.70 -3.68
CA HIS A 152 5.51 -0.13 -4.97
C HIS A 152 4.62 -1.09 -5.77
N GLU A 153 5.02 -2.35 -5.92
CA GLU A 153 4.23 -3.35 -6.64
C GLU A 153 2.90 -3.66 -5.95
N MET A 154 2.88 -3.69 -4.62
CA MET A 154 1.64 -3.76 -3.86
C MET A 154 0.76 -2.52 -4.09
N GLY A 155 1.34 -1.37 -4.38
CA GLY A 155 0.60 -0.15 -4.71
C GLY A 155 -0.14 -0.30 -6.03
N HIS A 156 0.50 -0.87 -7.05
CA HIS A 156 -0.18 -1.23 -8.30
C HIS A 156 -1.36 -2.19 -8.07
N TYR A 157 -1.21 -3.17 -7.18
CA TYR A 157 -2.29 -4.09 -6.81
C TYR A 157 -3.45 -3.39 -6.08
N LEU A 158 -3.13 -2.62 -5.03
CA LEU A 158 -4.12 -2.00 -4.15
C LEU A 158 -4.81 -0.79 -4.78
N LEU A 159 -4.17 -0.09 -5.71
CA LEU A 159 -4.78 0.96 -6.51
C LEU A 159 -5.45 0.43 -7.78
N ALA A 160 -5.19 -0.84 -8.15
CA ALA A 160 -5.57 -1.44 -9.43
C ALA A 160 -5.28 -0.55 -10.62
N SER A 161 -4.04 -0.07 -10.69
CA SER A 161 -3.62 0.90 -11.70
C SER A 161 -2.19 0.65 -12.12
N LYS A 162 -1.95 0.75 -13.44
CA LYS A 162 -0.60 0.79 -14.04
C LYS A 162 0.03 2.19 -13.94
N ALA A 163 -0.73 3.19 -13.53
CA ALA A 163 -0.27 4.57 -13.53
C ALA A 163 0.76 4.81 -12.42
N HIS A 164 1.82 5.51 -12.79
CA HIS A 164 2.78 6.08 -11.86
C HIS A 164 2.40 7.51 -11.49
N SER A 165 2.78 7.94 -10.30
CA SER A 165 2.68 9.33 -9.85
C SER A 165 3.99 10.09 -10.10
N VAL A 166 3.93 11.43 -10.02
CA VAL A 166 5.12 12.29 -10.13
C VAL A 166 6.04 12.11 -8.91
N GLY A 167 5.48 11.80 -7.73
CA GLY A 167 6.20 11.60 -6.48
C GLY A 167 5.53 10.56 -5.57
N GLY A 168 6.13 10.30 -4.41
CA GLY A 168 5.61 9.32 -3.45
C GLY A 168 5.89 7.87 -3.87
N LEU A 169 5.21 6.93 -3.21
CA LEU A 169 5.38 5.49 -3.40
C LEU A 169 5.31 5.05 -4.87
N MET A 170 4.37 5.61 -5.64
CA MET A 170 4.07 5.19 -7.01
C MET A 170 4.90 5.91 -8.08
N ARG A 171 6.03 6.53 -7.72
CA ARG A 171 6.92 7.16 -8.71
C ARG A 171 7.64 6.12 -9.56
N ALA A 172 7.63 6.31 -10.88
CA ALA A 172 8.15 5.35 -11.86
C ALA A 172 9.66 5.07 -11.77
N ARG A 173 10.45 6.06 -11.35
CA ARG A 173 11.91 5.97 -11.30
C ARG A 173 12.41 6.35 -9.92
N LEU A 174 13.24 5.47 -9.37
CA LEU A 174 13.89 5.60 -8.07
C LEU A 174 15.39 5.36 -8.27
N THR A 175 16.21 6.20 -7.65
CA THR A 175 17.66 6.04 -7.69
C THR A 175 18.12 4.97 -6.70
N ALA A 176 19.31 4.40 -6.93
CA ALA A 176 19.93 3.49 -5.96
C ALA A 176 20.05 4.12 -4.57
N THR A 177 20.44 5.40 -4.51
CA THR A 177 20.52 6.17 -3.26
C THR A 177 19.17 6.17 -2.53
N GLU A 178 18.07 6.43 -3.24
CA GLU A 178 16.73 6.41 -2.65
C GLU A 178 16.29 5.02 -2.23
N PHE A 179 16.68 3.95 -2.92
CA PHE A 179 16.37 2.58 -2.48
C PHE A 179 17.10 2.18 -1.18
N PHE A 180 18.34 2.62 -1.02
CA PHE A 180 19.19 2.22 0.12
C PHE A 180 19.11 3.18 1.32
N ALA A 181 18.59 4.40 1.13
CA ALA A 181 18.49 5.43 2.15
C ALA A 181 17.75 4.97 3.41
N LEU A 182 18.12 5.53 4.57
CA LEU A 182 17.40 5.31 5.83
C LEU A 182 16.00 5.92 5.80
N ASP A 183 15.87 7.09 5.18
CA ASP A 183 14.60 7.80 5.10
C ASP A 183 13.60 7.08 4.20
N ARG A 184 12.33 7.08 4.63
CA ARG A 184 11.18 6.48 3.95
C ARG A 184 10.15 7.52 3.51
N SER A 185 10.27 8.78 3.96
CA SER A 185 9.33 9.85 3.61
C SER A 185 9.09 10.02 2.10
N PRO A 186 10.05 9.74 1.18
CA PRO A 186 9.79 9.81 -0.25
C PRO A 186 8.81 8.75 -0.77
N PHE A 187 8.48 7.73 0.04
CA PHE A 187 7.61 6.61 -0.28
C PHE A 187 6.23 6.73 0.36
N ASP A 188 5.88 7.90 0.89
CA ASP A 188 4.52 8.13 1.37
C ASP A 188 3.51 8.14 0.21
N LEU A 189 2.29 7.69 0.52
CA LEU A 189 1.14 7.82 -0.38
C LEU A 189 0.47 9.19 -0.20
N ASP A 190 -0.01 9.78 -1.28
CA ASP A 190 -0.81 11.00 -1.20
C ASP A 190 -2.23 10.72 -0.66
N SER A 191 -2.98 11.78 -0.35
CA SER A 191 -4.34 11.65 0.20
C SER A 191 -5.33 10.99 -0.75
N GLN A 192 -5.17 11.19 -2.07
CA GLN A 192 -6.03 10.60 -3.10
C GLN A 192 -5.80 9.09 -3.18
N GLN A 193 -4.54 8.66 -3.18
CA GLN A 193 -4.15 7.25 -3.16
C GLN A 193 -4.66 6.56 -1.89
N ARG A 194 -4.46 7.18 -0.72
CA ARG A 194 -4.98 6.64 0.56
C ARG A 194 -6.49 6.46 0.52
N ALA A 195 -7.23 7.45 0.00
CA ALA A 195 -8.69 7.36 -0.12
C ALA A 195 -9.13 6.25 -1.09
N ALA A 196 -8.46 6.11 -2.24
CA ALA A 196 -8.76 5.07 -3.22
C ALA A 196 -8.55 3.65 -2.63
N ILE A 197 -7.45 3.45 -1.89
CA ILE A 197 -7.16 2.18 -1.22
C ILE A 197 -8.19 1.88 -0.13
N ALA A 198 -8.53 2.86 0.70
CA ALA A 198 -9.55 2.69 1.74
C ALA A 198 -10.91 2.29 1.14
N GLY A 199 -11.31 2.94 0.04
CA GLY A 199 -12.53 2.60 -0.69
C GLY A 199 -12.52 1.16 -1.22
N ARG A 200 -11.37 0.70 -1.74
CA ARG A 200 -11.22 -0.67 -2.26
C ARG A 200 -11.21 -1.75 -1.17
N LEU A 201 -10.61 -1.45 -0.02
CA LEU A 201 -10.51 -2.40 1.10
C LEU A 201 -11.81 -2.46 1.92
N THR A 202 -12.68 -1.46 1.82
CA THR A 202 -13.95 -1.46 2.54
C THR A 202 -14.91 -2.50 1.92
N PRO A 203 -15.37 -3.50 2.69
CA PRO A 203 -16.31 -4.49 2.17
C PRO A 203 -17.64 -3.84 1.72
N PRO A 204 -18.33 -4.36 0.70
CA PRO A 204 -19.60 -3.81 0.21
C PRO A 204 -20.66 -3.63 1.32
N ALA A 205 -20.69 -4.53 2.30
CA ALA A 205 -21.62 -4.48 3.43
C ALA A 205 -21.34 -3.30 4.39
N ALA A 206 -20.08 -2.86 4.52
CA ALA A 206 -19.73 -1.72 5.36
C ALA A 206 -20.09 -0.38 4.70
N VAL A 207 -20.07 -0.31 3.36
CA VAL A 207 -20.48 0.88 2.59
C VAL A 207 -21.99 1.14 2.73
N ALA A 208 -22.81 0.09 2.74
CA ALA A 208 -24.26 0.20 2.92
C ALA A 208 -24.66 0.73 4.30
N ALA A 209 -23.89 0.43 5.35
CA ALA A 209 -24.15 0.90 6.71
C ALA A 209 -23.76 2.38 6.96
N LEU A 210 -22.97 2.98 6.06
CA LEU A 210 -22.52 4.38 6.14
C LEU A 210 -23.43 5.36 5.38
N GLN A 211 -24.38 4.86 4.60
CA GLN A 211 -25.36 5.72 3.92
C GLN A 211 -26.50 6.06 4.89
N PRO A 212 -26.84 7.35 5.09
CA PRO A 212 -28.00 7.70 5.91
C PRO A 212 -29.25 7.13 5.23
N SER A 213 -30.03 6.35 5.98
CA SER A 213 -31.32 5.82 5.56
C SER A 213 -32.25 6.97 5.21
N VAL A 214 -32.33 7.35 3.93
CA VAL A 214 -33.36 8.26 3.43
C VAL A 214 -34.67 7.47 3.38
N HIS A 215 -35.30 7.28 4.53
CA HIS A 215 -36.70 6.90 4.57
C HIS A 215 -37.53 8.12 4.16
N SER A 216 -37.95 8.11 2.89
CA SER A 216 -38.99 8.98 2.37
C SER A 216 -40.23 8.85 3.27
N ARG A 217 -40.60 9.91 3.98
CA ARG A 217 -41.92 10.01 4.62
C ARG A 217 -42.94 10.15 3.49
N GLN A 218 -43.53 9.03 3.10
CA GLN A 218 -44.73 9.05 2.26
C GLN A 218 -45.84 9.75 3.05
N SER A 219 -46.31 10.87 2.51
CA SER A 219 -47.44 11.65 3.02
C SER A 219 -48.69 10.77 3.11
N ILE A 220 -49.25 10.60 4.31
CA ILE A 220 -50.62 10.12 4.50
C ILE A 220 -51.53 11.32 4.24
N VAL A 221 -52.11 11.35 3.04
CA VAL A 221 -53.30 12.15 2.74
C VAL A 221 -54.46 11.18 2.65
N ASP A 222 -55.07 10.89 3.81
CA ASP A 222 -56.46 10.46 3.91
C ASP A 222 -57.20 11.68 4.49
N GLY A 223 -58.12 12.35 3.80
CA GLY A 223 -59.28 11.74 3.17
C GLY A 223 -60.40 11.57 4.20
N ILE A 224 -60.79 12.64 4.91
CA ILE A 224 -62.01 12.64 5.73
C ILE A 224 -63.02 13.58 5.09
N ARG A 225 -64.20 12.99 4.85
CA ARG A 225 -65.44 13.55 4.30
C ARG A 225 -65.95 14.77 5.05
#